data_AF-A0A9W8HJ61-F1
#
_entry.id   AF-A0A9W8HJ61-F1
#
_cell.length_a   1.000
_cell.length_b   1.000
_cell.length_c   1.000
_cell.angle_alpha   90.00
_cell.angle_beta   90.00
_cell.angle_gamma   90.00
#
_symmetry.space_group_name_H-M   'P 1'
#
loop_
_entity.id
_entity.type
_entity.pdbx_description
1 polymer ?
#
loop_
_entity_poly.entity_id
_entity_poly.type
_entity_poly.pdbx_seq_one_letter_code
_entity_poly.pdbx_strand_id
1 'polypeptide(L)'
;MSTVLDHKLRKIIEHNNRMKEQLELPRIPVSQASESLISYTQNTKDYLLPSIWGPPSQDPFASQPSGACGCSWCIMNPIVR
;
A
#
# COMPACT_ATOMS: atom_id res chain seq x y z
N MET A 1 -11.69 -32.95 38.34
CA MET A 1 -10.35 -32.51 38.81
C MET A 1 -9.35 -32.95 37.74
N SER A 2 -8.55 -32.13 37.06
CA SER A 2 -7.92 -30.82 37.39
C SER A 2 -8.11 -29.82 36.23
N THR A 3 -8.86 -28.73 36.46
CA THR A 3 -9.37 -27.87 35.37
C THR A 3 -8.38 -26.81 34.87
N VAL A 4 -7.33 -26.51 35.64
CA VAL A 4 -6.40 -25.40 35.37
C VAL A 4 -5.00 -25.87 34.95
N LEU A 5 -4.45 -26.93 35.57
CA LEU A 5 -3.15 -27.46 35.15
C LEU A 5 -3.22 -28.07 33.74
N ASP A 6 -4.26 -28.85 33.46
CA ASP A 6 -4.46 -29.44 32.13
C ASP A 6 -4.65 -28.36 31.06
N HIS A 7 -5.32 -27.26 31.41
CA HIS A 7 -5.50 -26.12 30.51
C HIS A 7 -4.19 -25.35 30.28
N LYS A 8 -3.38 -25.14 31.32
CA LYS A 8 -2.04 -24.53 31.21
C LYS A 8 -1.11 -25.40 30.36
N LEU A 9 -1.12 -26.70 30.56
CA LEU A 9 -0.31 -27.66 29.80
C LEU A 9 -0.68 -27.61 28.30
N ARG A 10 -1.98 -27.62 27.99
CA ARG A 10 -2.46 -27.48 26.60
C ARG A 10 -1.95 -26.21 25.93
N LYS A 11 -2.05 -25.06 26.61
CA LYS A 11 -1.53 -23.78 26.09
C LYS A 11 -0.03 -23.80 25.81
N ILE A 12 0.75 -24.42 26.71
CA ILE A 12 2.21 -24.51 26.53
C ILE A 12 2.55 -25.40 25.33
N ILE A 13 1.85 -26.52 25.15
CA ILE A 13 2.05 -27.42 24.01
C ILE A 13 1.69 -26.71 22.71
N GLU A 14 0.56 -26.00 22.67
CA GLU A 14 0.14 -25.22 21.52
C GLU A 14 1.16 -24.13 21.16
N HIS A 15 1.66 -23.38 22.15
CA HIS A 15 2.71 -22.40 21.94
C HIS A 15 4.01 -23.03 21.43
N ASN A 16 4.43 -24.16 22.00
CA ASN A 16 5.61 -24.88 21.54
C ASN A 16 5.47 -25.34 20.09
N ASN A 17 4.30 -25.85 19.70
CA ASN A 17 4.04 -26.28 18.32
C ASN A 17 4.12 -25.08 17.38
N ARG A 18 3.48 -23.95 17.71
CA ARG A 18 3.57 -22.72 16.92
C ARG A 18 5.01 -22.21 16.80
N MET A 19 5.81 -22.30 17.86
CA MET A 19 7.22 -21.90 17.82
C MET A 19 8.06 -22.82 16.93
N LYS A 20 7.80 -24.13 16.96
CA LYS A 20 8.45 -25.09 16.06
C LYS A 20 8.09 -24.82 14.59
N GLU A 21 6.81 -24.59 14.31
CA GLU A 21 6.35 -24.20 12.97
C GLU A 21 7.05 -22.93 12.48
N GLN A 22 7.15 -21.89 13.33
CA GLN A 22 7.85 -20.64 12.99
C GLN A 22 9.36 -20.80 12.80
N LEU A 23 9.97 -21.80 13.44
CA LEU A 23 11.38 -22.13 13.28
C LEU A 23 11.64 -22.84 11.95
N GLU A 24 10.71 -23.68 11.52
CA GLU A 24 10.79 -24.46 10.27
C GLU A 24 10.46 -23.64 9.01
N LEU A 25 9.94 -22.42 9.16
CA LEU A 25 9.67 -21.53 8.02
C LEU A 25 10.96 -21.23 7.23
N PRO A 26 10.96 -21.40 5.90
CA PRO A 26 12.10 -21.05 5.07
C PRO A 26 12.31 -19.53 5.07
N ARG A 27 13.56 -19.10 5.29
CA ARG A 27 13.95 -17.68 5.32
C ARG A 27 14.97 -17.41 4.21
N ILE A 28 14.88 -16.23 3.63
CA ILE A 28 15.90 -15.70 2.72
C ILE A 28 16.83 -14.73 3.46
N PRO A 29 18.10 -14.59 3.06
CA PRO A 29 18.99 -13.60 3.64
C PRO A 29 18.47 -12.18 3.38
N VAL A 30 18.73 -11.28 4.33
CA VAL A 30 18.23 -9.90 4.27
C VAL A 30 18.77 -9.16 3.04
N SER A 31 20.03 -9.39 2.66
CA SER A 31 20.61 -8.80 1.44
C SER A 31 19.79 -9.12 0.19
N GLN A 32 19.40 -10.39 0.01
CA GLN A 32 18.58 -10.81 -1.13
C GLN A 32 17.16 -10.23 -1.07
N ALA A 33 16.55 -10.17 0.12
CA ALA A 33 15.25 -9.53 0.29
C ALA A 33 15.30 -8.04 -0.07
N SER A 34 16.33 -7.33 0.38
CA SER A 34 16.54 -5.91 0.05
C SER A 34 16.78 -5.69 -1.44
N GLU A 35 17.57 -6.52 -2.10
CA GLU A 35 17.78 -6.45 -3.54
C GLU A 35 16.46 -6.62 -4.32
N SER A 36 15.61 -7.56 -3.90
CA SER A 36 14.30 -7.78 -4.50
C SER A 36 13.39 -6.55 -4.38
N LEU A 37 13.37 -5.91 -3.20
CA LEU A 37 12.61 -4.68 -2.97
C LEU A 37 13.13 -3.53 -3.84
N ILE A 38 14.45 -3.32 -3.87
CA ILE A 38 15.08 -2.29 -4.70
C ILE A 38 14.71 -2.49 -6.17
N SER A 39 14.89 -3.70 -6.68
CA SER A 39 14.53 -4.04 -8.07
C SER A 39 13.05 -3.75 -8.37
N TYR A 40 12.13 -4.11 -7.48
CA TYR A 40 10.71 -3.82 -7.68
C TYR A 40 10.42 -2.31 -7.74
N THR A 41 10.96 -1.54 -6.80
CA THR A 41 10.77 -0.09 -6.74
C THR A 41 11.42 0.67 -7.90
N GLN A 42 12.48 0.14 -8.50
CA GLN A 42 13.16 0.73 -9.65
C GLN A 42 12.49 0.41 -10.98
N ASN A 43 11.67 -0.63 -11.06
CA ASN A 43 10.99 -1.05 -12.29
C ASN A 43 9.52 -0.61 -12.34
N THR A 44 8.92 -0.40 -11.18
CA THR A 44 7.51 0.01 -11.06
C THR A 44 7.41 1.52 -10.96
N LYS A 45 6.75 2.16 -11.94
CA LYS A 45 6.55 3.61 -11.92
C LYS A 45 5.53 4.01 -10.85
N ASP A 46 5.91 4.97 -10.00
CA ASP A 46 5.03 5.59 -9.03
C ASP A 46 4.81 7.07 -9.39
N TYR A 47 3.58 7.42 -9.79
CA TYR A 47 3.21 8.78 -10.18
C TYR A 47 3.05 9.75 -9.01
N LEU A 48 3.03 9.25 -7.76
CA LEU A 48 3.06 10.07 -6.55
C LEU A 48 4.47 10.60 -6.25
N LEU A 49 5.50 10.09 -6.94
CA LEU A 49 6.88 10.54 -6.85
C LEU A 49 7.35 11.16 -8.18
N PRO A 50 6.81 12.34 -8.56
CA PRO A 50 7.11 12.97 -9.85
C PRO A 50 8.56 13.44 -9.98
N SER A 51 9.31 13.56 -8.87
CA SER A 51 10.74 13.89 -8.88
C SER A 51 11.62 12.80 -9.50
N ILE A 52 11.17 11.54 -9.45
CA ILE A 52 11.92 10.38 -9.96
C ILE A 52 11.31 9.89 -11.27
N TRP A 53 9.97 9.84 -11.34
CA TRP A 53 9.25 9.22 -12.46
C TRP A 53 8.66 10.21 -13.47
N GLY A 54 8.67 11.51 -13.16
CA GLY A 54 8.03 12.55 -13.96
C GLY A 54 6.52 12.68 -13.69
N PRO A 55 5.89 13.73 -14.23
CA PRO A 55 4.46 13.96 -14.05
C PRO A 55 3.63 12.88 -14.77
N PRO A 56 2.47 12.49 -14.21
CA PRO A 56 1.56 11.58 -14.91
C PRO A 56 1.07 12.22 -16.21
N SER A 57 0.94 11.43 -17.27
CA SER A 57 0.50 11.92 -18.59
C SER A 57 -0.93 12.45 -18.59
N GLN A 58 -1.79 11.93 -17.70
CA GLN A 58 -3.17 12.38 -17.54
C GLN A 58 -3.61 12.15 -16.10
N ASP A 59 -3.79 13.24 -15.35
CA ASP A 59 -4.30 13.20 -13.99
C ASP A 59 -5.84 13.34 -14.02
N PRO A 60 -6.60 12.30 -13.64
CA PRO A 60 -8.07 12.35 -13.57
C PRO A 60 -8.61 13.35 -12.55
N PHE A 61 -7.77 13.78 -11.60
CA PHE A 61 -8.13 14.74 -10.56
C PHE A 61 -7.58 16.15 -10.83
N ALA A 62 -6.83 16.36 -11.92
CA ALA A 62 -6.42 17.70 -12.30
C ALA A 62 -7.67 18.55 -12.59
N SER A 63 -7.83 19.63 -11.82
CA SER A 63 -8.87 20.60 -12.07
C SER A 63 -8.73 21.11 -13.50
N GLN A 64 -9.77 20.91 -14.32
CA GLN A 64 -9.93 21.59 -15.61
C GLN A 64 -9.59 23.08 -15.40
N PRO A 65 -8.82 23.73 -16.30
CA PRO A 65 -8.42 25.12 -16.12
C PRO A 65 -9.66 25.96 -15.84
N SER A 66 -9.62 26.66 -14.71
CA SER A 66 -10.68 27.49 -14.13
C SER A 66 -11.00 28.70 -15.02
N GLY A 67 -11.62 28.45 -16.17
CA GLY A 67 -12.00 29.48 -17.15
C GLY A 67 -13.44 29.37 -17.66
N ALA A 68 -14.18 28.34 -17.26
CA ALA A 68 -15.59 28.20 -17.61
C ALA A 68 -16.36 27.70 -16.38
N CYS A 69 -17.18 28.56 -15.79
CA CYS A 69 -18.28 28.09 -14.95
C CYS A 69 -19.10 27.12 -15.81
N GLY A 70 -19.10 25.82 -15.49
CA GLY A 70 -19.95 24.79 -16.11
C GLY A 70 -21.43 24.93 -15.75
N CYS A 71 -21.85 26.18 -15.52
CA CYS A 71 -23.13 26.60 -15.05
C CYS A 71 -23.86 27.12 -16.29
N SER A 72 -24.97 26.49 -16.69
CA SER A 72 -25.74 26.88 -17.89
C SER A 72 -26.01 28.39 -17.97
N TRP A 73 -26.16 29.03 -16.80
CA TRP A 73 -26.32 30.48 -16.65
C TRP A 73 -25.15 31.31 -17.22
N CYS A 74 -23.89 30.93 -17.01
CA CYS A 74 -22.74 31.70 -17.47
C CYS A 74 -22.46 31.56 -18.98
N ILE A 75 -22.94 30.48 -19.61
CA ILE A 75 -22.75 30.25 -21.06
C ILE A 75 -23.67 31.15 -21.89
N MET A 76 -24.84 31.52 -21.35
CA MET A 76 -25.85 32.32 -22.06
C MET A 76 -25.73 33.83 -21.83
N ASN A 77 -24.76 34.32 -21.04
CA ASN A 77 -24.66 35.74 -20.70
C ASN A 77 -23.31 36.36 -21.16
N PRO A 78 -23.30 37.12 -22.28
CA PRO A 78 -22.07 37.65 -22.87
C PRO A 78 -21.45 38.86 -22.12
N ILE A 79 -22.05 39.31 -21.01
CA ILE A 79 -21.59 40.51 -20.26
C ILE A 79 -20.46 40.18 -19.25
N VAL A 80 -20.26 38.90 -18.91
CA VAL A 80 -19.29 38.47 -17.87
C VAL A 80 -18.13 37.65 -18.47
N ARG A 81 -17.69 38.02 -19.68
CA ARG A 81 -16.48 37.48 -20.32
C ARG A 81 -15.38 38.52 -20.35
#